data_AF-A0A914NMV1-F1
#
_entry.id   AF-A0A914NMV1-F1
#
_cell.length_a   1.000
_cell.length_b   1.000
_cell.length_c   1.000
_cell.angle_alpha   90.00
_cell.angle_beta   90.00
_cell.angle_gamma   90.00
#
_symmetry.space_group_name_H-M   'P 1'
#
loop_
_entity.id
_entity.type
_entity.pdbx_description
1 polymer ?
#
loop_
_entity_poly.entity_id
_entity_poly.type
_entity_poly.pdbx_seq_one_letter_code
_entity_poly.pdbx_strand_id
1 'polypeptide(L)' 'MLYKIIIFIVFYSILEYSSADEAKCLKCICNHESGCKPLKCHWDVNSLSCGYFQVKIPGHLLYNNKIESS' A
#
# COMPACT_ATOMS: atom_id res chain seq x y z
N MET A 1 19.23 -33.45 -26.62
CA MET A 1 19.92 -32.92 -25.42
C MET A 1 19.87 -31.40 -25.34
N LEU A 2 19.98 -30.68 -26.46
CA LEU A 2 19.91 -29.21 -26.52
C LEU A 2 18.56 -28.60 -26.03
N TYR A 3 17.43 -29.21 -26.39
CA TYR A 3 16.11 -28.70 -25.98
C TYR A 3 15.90 -28.71 -24.45
N LYS A 4 16.51 -29.65 -23.73
CA LYS A 4 16.44 -29.71 -22.26
C LYS A 4 17.17 -28.53 -21.62
N ILE A 5 18.31 -28.13 -22.21
CA ILE A 5 19.08 -26.97 -21.77
C ILE A 5 18.27 -25.69 -22.02
N ILE A 6 17.63 -25.57 -23.19
CA ILE A 6 16.77 -24.42 -23.51
C ILE A 6 15.58 -24.33 -22.55
N ILE A 7 14.92 -25.45 -22.23
CA ILE A 7 13.83 -25.49 -21.25
C ILE A 7 14.32 -25.05 -19.87
N PHE A 8 15.49 -25.53 -19.44
CA PHE A 8 16.08 -25.11 -18.16
C PHE A 8 16.37 -23.61 -18.11
N ILE A 9 16.94 -23.04 -19.17
CA ILE A 9 17.23 -21.60 -19.26
C ILE A 9 15.93 -20.79 -19.21
N VAL A 10 14.93 -21.16 -20.02
CA VAL A 10 13.63 -20.46 -20.02
C VAL A 10 12.94 -20.56 -18.66
N PHE A 11 12.99 -21.73 -18.01
CA PHE A 11 12.42 -21.92 -16.68
C PHE A 11 13.11 -21.04 -15.63
N TYR A 12 14.44 -20.96 -15.64
CA TYR A 12 15.20 -20.09 -14.74
C TYR A 12 14.89 -18.61 -14.95
N SER A 13 14.81 -18.14 -16.21
CA SER A 13 14.51 -16.74 -16.51
C SER A 13 13.13 -16.29 -16.04
N ILE A 14 12.15 -17.20 -15.99
CA ILE A 14 10.79 -16.90 -15.52
C ILE A 14 10.73 -16.80 -13.99
N LEU A 15 11.62 -17.48 -13.26
CA LEU A 15 11.65 -17.46 -11.79
C LEU A 15 12.16 -16.13 -11.21
N GLU A 16 12.91 -15.34 -11.97
CA GLU A 16 13.47 -14.05 -11.50
C GLU A 16 12.55 -12.84 -11.78
N TYR A 17 11.39 -13.09 -12.40
CA TYR A 17 10.47 -12.06 -12.88
C TYR A 17 9.45 -11.58 -11.84
N SER A 18 9.84 -11.35 -10.59
CA SER A 18 8.99 -10.55 -9.68
C SER A 18 9.79 -9.95 -8.52
N SER A 19 10.28 -8.73 -8.69
CA SER A 19 10.59 -7.90 -7.53
C SER A 19 10.31 -6.43 -7.82
N ALA A 20 9.06 -6.12 -8.21
CA ALA A 20 8.51 -4.88 -7.71
C ALA A 20 8.48 -5.06 -6.18
N ASP A 21 9.48 -4.51 -5.50
CA ASP A 21 9.66 -4.62 -4.06
C ASP A 21 8.54 -3.80 -3.39
N GLU A 22 7.37 -4.44 -3.29
CA GLU A 22 6.16 -3.88 -2.71
C GLU A 22 6.43 -3.34 -1.32
N ALA A 23 7.32 -3.98 -0.57
CA ALA A 23 7.78 -3.52 0.74
C ALA A 23 8.55 -2.19 0.66
N LYS A 24 9.44 -2.00 -0.33
CA LYS A 24 10.10 -0.69 -0.56
C LYS A 24 9.09 0.38 -0.93
N CYS A 25 8.13 0.07 -1.80
CA CYS A 25 7.09 1.02 -2.21
C CYS A 25 6.24 1.46 -1.01
N LEU A 26 5.69 0.50 -0.26
CA LEU A 26 4.90 0.76 0.95
C LEU A 26 5.71 1.55 1.99
N LYS A 27 6.99 1.26 2.15
CA LYS A 27 7.85 2.00 3.08
C LYS A 27 8.06 3.45 2.66
N CYS A 28 8.21 3.74 1.38
CA CYS A 28 8.29 5.10 0.87
C CYS A 28 6.98 5.87 1.11
N ILE A 29 5.84 5.27 0.82
CA ILE A 29 4.52 5.88 1.05
C ILE A 29 4.32 6.17 2.54
N CYS A 30 4.56 5.17 3.40
CA CYS A 30 4.47 5.31 4.84
C CYS A 30 5.35 6.43 5.40
N ASN A 31 6.58 6.56 4.91
CA ASN A 31 7.48 7.64 5.30
C ASN A 31 7.00 9.01 4.81
N HIS A 32 6.46 9.09 3.59
CA HIS A 32 5.93 10.33 3.02
C HIS A 32 4.68 10.82 3.77
N GLU A 33 3.73 9.91 4.03
CA GLU A 33 2.43 10.23 4.62
C GLU A 33 2.50 10.52 6.13
N SER A 34 3.33 9.79 6.88
CA SER A 34 3.33 9.87 8.34
C SER A 34 4.71 9.81 9.00
N GLY A 35 5.79 9.74 8.22
CA GLY A 35 7.10 9.36 8.75
C GLY A 35 7.09 7.96 9.37
N CYS A 36 6.22 7.08 8.88
CA CYS A 36 5.91 5.77 9.44
C CYS A 36 5.50 5.77 10.91
N LYS A 37 4.59 6.69 11.27
CA LYS A 37 4.02 6.80 12.62
C LYS A 37 2.50 6.67 12.60
N PRO A 38 1.89 6.14 13.67
CA PRO A 38 0.44 6.11 13.78
C PRO A 38 -0.08 7.53 14.05
N LEU A 39 -0.45 8.25 12.99
CA LEU A 39 -1.07 9.57 13.10
C LEU A 39 -2.57 9.46 13.35
N LYS A 40 -3.09 10.45 14.10
CA LYS A 40 -4.53 10.64 14.26
C LYS A 40 -5.15 11.00 12.92
N CYS A 41 -6.45 10.79 12.85
CA CYS A 41 -7.23 11.18 11.70
C CYS A 41 -7.25 12.71 11.53
N HIS A 42 -7.08 13.19 10.31
CA HIS A 42 -7.23 14.60 9.95
C HIS A 42 -8.18 14.75 8.77
N TRP A 43 -8.99 15.81 8.79
CA TRP A 43 -9.91 16.09 7.70
C TRP A 43 -9.17 16.78 6.55
N ASP A 44 -9.23 16.18 5.36
CA ASP A 44 -8.58 16.64 4.14
C ASP A 44 -9.47 16.42 2.91
N VAL A 45 -9.62 17.46 2.07
CA VAL A 45 -10.43 17.47 0.84
C VAL A 45 -11.73 16.63 0.96
N ASN A 46 -12.61 17.03 1.89
CA ASN A 46 -13.93 16.42 2.10
C ASN A 46 -13.92 14.93 2.54
N SER A 47 -12.82 14.45 3.10
CA SER A 47 -12.63 13.09 3.62
C SER A 47 -11.78 13.11 4.88
N LEU A 48 -11.80 12.01 5.65
CA LEU A 48 -10.92 11.86 6.81
C LEU A 48 -9.76 10.95 6.42
N SER A 49 -8.54 11.45 6.52
CA SER A 49 -7.31 10.67 6.30
C SER A 49 -6.75 10.17 7.63
N CYS A 50 -6.42 8.88 7.75
CA CYS A 50 -6.03 8.27 9.04
C CYS A 50 -4.81 7.33 8.96
N GLY A 51 -4.07 7.22 10.07
CA GLY A 51 -3.07 6.18 10.28
C GLY A 51 -1.75 6.39 9.54
N TYR A 52 -1.01 5.30 9.34
CA TYR A 52 0.34 5.30 8.77
C TYR A 52 0.41 5.75 7.31
N PHE A 53 -0.64 5.45 6.54
CA PHE A 53 -0.73 5.73 5.11
C PHE A 53 -1.74 6.81 4.77
N GLN A 54 -2.29 7.49 5.79
CA GLN A 54 -3.31 8.54 5.62
C GLN A 54 -4.46 8.10 4.70
N VAL A 55 -4.97 6.88 4.92
CA VAL A 55 -6.03 6.31 4.10
C VAL A 55 -7.29 7.16 4.23
N LYS A 56 -7.82 7.61 3.09
CA LYS A 56 -9.04 8.42 3.03
C LYS A 56 -10.26 7.53 3.28
N ILE A 57 -10.99 7.85 4.33
CA ILE A 57 -12.31 7.28 4.62
C ILE A 57 -13.35 8.25 4.04
N PRO A 58 -14.28 7.77 3.21
CA PRO A 58 -15.33 8.61 2.65
C PRO A 58 -16.14 9.30 3.76
N GLY A 59 -16.29 10.62 3.66
CA GLY A 59 -17.01 11.40 4.67
C GLY A 59 -18.46 10.92 4.92
N HIS A 60 -19.11 10.34 3.90
CA HIS A 60 -20.46 9.80 4.03
C HIS A 60 -20.55 8.55 4.93
N LEU A 61 -19.47 7.77 5.07
CA LEU A 61 -19.40 6.63 6.00
C LEU A 61 -19.13 7.09 7.44
N LEU A 62 -18.54 8.27 7.60
CA LEU A 62 -18.24 8.87 8.90
C LEU A 62 -19.39 9.71 9.45
N TYR A 63 -20.33 10.15 8.61
CA TYR A 63 -21.51 10.89 9.04
C TYR A 63 -22.32 10.12 10.10
N ASN A 64 -22.37 8.79 9.99
CA ASN A 64 -23.06 7.93 10.96
C ASN A 64 -22.31 7.76 12.30
N ASN A 65 -20.98 7.93 12.34
CA ASN A 65 -20.18 7.76 13.57
C ASN A 65 -19.89 9.08 14.31
N LYS A 66 -20.09 10.24 13.67
CA LYS A 66 -19.89 11.54 14.33
C LYS A 66 -21.02 11.91 15.31
N ILE A 67 -22.16 11.23 15.25
CA ILE A 67 -23.28 11.41 16.18
C ILE A 67 -23.00 10.74 17.54
N GLU A 68 -22.13 9.72 17.60
CA GLU A 68 -21.81 8.99 18.84
C GLU A 68 -20.61 9.56 19.62
N SER A 69 -19.89 10.52 19.06
CA SER A 69 -18.70 11.10 19.71
C SER A 69 -18.82 12.62 19.93
N SER A 70 -20.03 13.07 20.30
CA SER A 70 -20.25 14.42 20.86
C SER A 70 -19.66 14.55 22.25
#